data_AF-A0A7Z0LT38-F1
#
_entry.id   AF-A0A7Z0LT38-F1
#
_cell.length_a   1.000
_cell.length_b   1.000
_cell.length_c   1.000
_cell.angle_alpha   90.00
_cell.angle_beta   90.00
_cell.angle_gamma   90.00
#
_symmetry.space_group_name_H-M   'P 1'
#
loop_
_entity.id
_entity.type
_entity.pdbx_description
1 polymer ?
#
loop_
_entity_poly.entity_id
_entity_poly.type
_entity_poly.pdbx_seq_one_letter_code
_entity_poly.pdbx_strand_id
1 'polypeptide(L)'
;MPRYSFKIDPLPPEDGYGWILRYFEDDWEIPGYETFSAHRGISWMIQKEFENAKFTGELWVEEMTSDHLDTVGNQSLYEPGTEQMKLWFE
;
A
#
# COMPACT_ATOMS: atom_id res chain seq x y z
N MET A 1 -19.25 9.90 -8.60
CA MET A 1 -18.52 9.10 -7.61
C MET A 1 -17.11 8.95 -8.14
N PRO A 2 -16.08 9.29 -7.37
CA PRO A 2 -14.70 9.09 -7.77
C PRO A 2 -14.42 7.60 -7.99
N ARG A 3 -13.49 7.31 -8.90
CA ARG A 3 -13.02 5.96 -9.20
C ARG A 3 -11.73 5.69 -8.42
N TYR A 4 -11.81 4.75 -7.48
CA TYR A 4 -10.64 4.26 -6.76
C TYR A 4 -10.02 3.06 -7.48
N SER A 5 -8.69 3.04 -7.55
CA SER A 5 -7.94 1.92 -8.11
C SER A 5 -6.54 1.82 -7.50
N PHE A 6 -5.84 0.72 -7.75
CA PHE A 6 -4.48 0.51 -7.28
C PHE A 6 -3.60 -0.10 -8.36
N LYS A 7 -2.29 0.03 -8.19
CA LYS A 7 -1.28 -0.59 -9.03
C LYS A 7 -0.24 -1.30 -8.18
N ILE A 8 0.22 -2.45 -8.65
CA ILE A 8 1.31 -3.20 -8.06
C ILE A 8 2.51 -3.12 -9.00
N ASP A 9 3.63 -2.60 -8.52
CA ASP A 9 4.90 -2.54 -9.23
C ASP A 9 5.95 -3.41 -8.52
N PRO A 10 6.95 -3.94 -9.22
CA PRO A 10 8.06 -4.63 -8.56
C PRO A 10 8.88 -3.66 -7.71
N LEU A 11 9.39 -4.16 -6.57
CA LEU A 11 10.35 -3.42 -5.76
C LEU A 11 11.63 -3.11 -6.58
N PRO A 12 12.27 -1.95 -6.40
CA PRO A 12 13.59 -1.70 -6.95
C PRO A 12 14.57 -2.79 -6.51
N PRO A 13 15.48 -3.24 -7.39
CA PRO A 13 16.45 -4.27 -7.06
C PRO A 13 17.36 -3.93 -5.87
N GLU A 14 17.51 -2.63 -5.58
CA GLU A 14 18.30 -2.08 -4.48
C GLU A 14 17.64 -2.32 -3.11
N ASP A 15 16.31 -2.36 -3.07
CA ASP A 15 15.50 -2.50 -1.86
C ASP A 15 15.11 -3.97 -1.58
N GLY A 16 15.42 -4.87 -2.52
CA GLY A 16 15.23 -6.31 -2.38
C GLY A 16 14.28 -6.93 -3.42
N TYR A 17 13.48 -7.90 -2.98
CA TYR A 17 12.49 -8.60 -3.81
C TYR A 17 11.13 -8.39 -3.19
N GLY A 18 10.13 -8.10 -4.00
CA GLY A 18 8.80 -7.78 -3.48
C GLY A 18 8.03 -6.86 -4.40
N TRP A 19 7.05 -6.19 -3.81
CA TRP A 19 6.07 -5.41 -4.54
C TRP A 19 5.76 -4.09 -3.84
N ILE A 20 5.53 -3.06 -4.64
CA ILE A 20 5.06 -1.74 -4.21
C ILE A 20 3.60 -1.63 -4.61
N LEU A 21 2.73 -1.35 -3.65
CA LEU A 21 1.32 -1.07 -3.84
C LEU A 21 1.11 0.45 -3.82
N ARG A 22 0.48 0.98 -4.87
CA ARG A 22 0.21 2.41 -5.07
C ARG A 22 -1.27 2.62 -5.34
N TYR A 23 -1.81 3.71 -4.83
CA TYR A 23 -3.25 3.99 -4.82
C TYR A 23 -3.59 5.17 -5.73
N PHE A 24 -4.78 5.15 -6.31
CA PHE A 24 -5.23 6.14 -7.28
C PHE A 24 -6.70 6.53 -7.04
N GLU A 25 -6.99 7.82 -7.17
CA GLU A 25 -8.34 8.39 -7.21
C GLU A 25 -8.52 9.14 -8.52
N ASP A 26 -9.50 8.77 -9.34
CA ASP A 26 -9.76 9.39 -10.65
C ASP A 26 -8.50 9.51 -11.53
N ASP A 27 -7.69 8.46 -11.55
CA ASP A 27 -6.39 8.35 -12.23
C ASP A 27 -5.24 9.20 -11.66
N TRP A 28 -5.49 9.94 -10.58
CA TRP A 28 -4.45 10.65 -9.84
C TRP A 28 -3.83 9.75 -8.79
N GLU A 29 -2.50 9.63 -8.80
CA GLU A 29 -1.76 8.88 -7.80
C GLU A 29 -1.86 9.59 -6.45
N ILE A 30 -2.35 8.86 -5.43
CA ILE A 30 -2.43 9.35 -4.06
C ILE A 30 -1.03 9.26 -3.45
N PRO A 31 -0.54 10.31 -2.76
CA PRO A 31 0.77 10.27 -2.12
C PRO A 31 0.88 9.12 -1.11
N GLY A 32 1.94 8.33 -1.25
CA GLY A 32 2.23 7.18 -0.38
C GLY A 32 2.26 5.86 -1.13
N TYR A 33 2.88 4.86 -0.52
CA TYR A 33 2.91 3.50 -1.04
C TYR A 33 3.12 2.50 0.09
N GLU A 34 2.70 1.26 -0.13
CA GLU A 34 2.98 0.14 0.75
C GLU A 34 3.98 -0.81 0.11
N THR A 35 4.84 -1.40 0.94
CA THR A 35 5.91 -2.29 0.48
C THR A 35 5.72 -3.69 1.04
N PHE A 36 5.68 -4.67 0.14
CA PHE A 36 5.54 -6.09 0.45
C PHE A 36 6.84 -6.80 0.07
N SER A 37 7.77 -6.87 1.02
CA SER A 37 9.10 -7.45 0.80
C SER A 37 9.13 -8.95 1.09
N ALA A 38 9.73 -9.71 0.19
CA ALA A 38 9.97 -11.14 0.31
C ALA A 38 11.47 -11.44 0.49
N HIS A 39 11.77 -12.53 1.18
CA HIS A 39 13.16 -12.99 1.30
C HIS A 39 13.72 -13.43 -0.07
N ARG A 40 14.96 -13.01 -0.35
CA ARG A 40 15.64 -13.32 -1.60
C ARG A 40 15.79 -14.83 -1.80
N GLY A 41 15.42 -15.31 -2.98
CA GLY A 41 15.66 -16.70 -3.40
C GLY A 41 14.56 -17.69 -3.03
N ILE A 42 13.45 -17.23 -2.44
CA ILE A 42 12.30 -18.09 -2.11
C ILE A 42 11.10 -17.68 -2.97
N SER A 43 10.96 -18.29 -4.15
CA SER A 43 9.95 -17.88 -5.16
C SER A 43 8.51 -17.91 -4.65
N TRP A 44 8.16 -18.88 -3.80
CA TRP A 44 6.80 -18.96 -3.25
C TRP A 44 6.47 -17.80 -2.32
N MET A 45 7.47 -17.23 -1.62
CA MET A 45 7.28 -16.04 -0.79
C MET A 45 7.05 -14.81 -1.66
N ILE A 46 7.78 -14.66 -2.76
CA ILE A 46 7.59 -13.54 -3.70
C ILE A 46 6.15 -13.57 -4.25
N GLN A 47 5.64 -14.75 -4.63
CA GLN A 47 4.25 -14.87 -5.07
C GLN A 47 3.27 -14.55 -3.94
N LYS A 48 3.52 -15.05 -2.72
CA LYS A 48 2.64 -14.78 -1.58
C LYS A 48 2.55 -13.28 -1.27
N GLU A 49 3.67 -12.56 -1.35
CA GLU A 49 3.67 -11.11 -1.16
C GLU A 49 2.95 -10.36 -2.28
N PHE A 50 2.91 -10.90 -3.51
CA PHE A 50 2.07 -10.34 -4.58
C PHE A 50 0.59 -10.49 -4.24
N GLU A 51 0.17 -11.67 -3.79
CA GLU A 51 -1.22 -11.91 -3.40
C GLU A 51 -1.62 -11.04 -2.20
N ASN A 52 -0.72 -10.83 -1.23
CA ASN A 52 -0.94 -9.91 -0.12
C ASN A 52 -1.15 -8.47 -0.63
N ALA A 53 -0.26 -7.97 -1.49
CA ALA A 53 -0.38 -6.63 -2.08
C ALA A 53 -1.69 -6.45 -2.86
N LYS A 54 -2.09 -7.49 -3.61
CA LYS A 54 -3.36 -7.50 -4.34
C LYS A 54 -4.56 -7.45 -3.39
N PHE A 55 -4.58 -8.31 -2.38
CA PHE A 55 -5.66 -8.35 -1.39
C PHE A 55 -5.79 -7.01 -0.65
N THR A 56 -4.67 -6.42 -0.22
CA THR A 56 -4.66 -5.09 0.42
C THR A 56 -5.21 -4.01 -0.52
N GLY A 57 -4.80 -4.01 -1.79
CA GLY A 57 -5.32 -3.07 -2.78
C GLY A 57 -6.81 -3.21 -3.04
N GLU A 58 -7.31 -4.44 -3.14
CA GLU A 58 -8.75 -4.73 -3.31
C GLU A 58 -9.56 -4.26 -2.10
N LEU A 59 -9.08 -4.54 -0.88
CA LEU A 59 -9.72 -4.11 0.36
C LEU A 59 -9.80 -2.58 0.47
N TRP A 60 -8.72 -1.88 0.11
CA TRP A 60 -8.70 -0.42 0.12
C TRP A 60 -9.72 0.19 -0.86
N VAL A 61 -9.84 -0.38 -2.07
CA VAL A 61 -10.85 0.07 -3.05
C VAL A 61 -12.27 -0.15 -2.52
N GLU A 62 -12.52 -1.29 -1.88
CA GLU A 62 -13.81 -1.61 -1.26
C GLU A 62 -14.14 -0.62 -0.14
N GLU A 63 -13.18 -0.30 0.73
CA GLU A 63 -13.33 0.67 1.82
C GLU A 63 -13.67 2.06 1.29
N MET A 64 -12.89 2.59 0.34
CA MET A 64 -13.10 3.92 -0.23
C MET A 64 -14.42 4.04 -1.01
N THR A 65 -14.85 2.95 -1.65
CA THR A 65 -16.13 2.92 -2.36
C THR A 65 -17.32 2.79 -1.40
N SER A 66 -17.13 2.12 -0.25
CA SER A 66 -18.17 1.91 0.77
C SER A 66 -18.35 3.13 1.68
N ASP A 67 -17.27 3.81 2.07
CA ASP A 67 -17.28 5.02 2.90
C ASP A 67 -18.03 6.19 2.23
N HIS A 68 -18.15 6.16 0.91
CA HIS A 68 -18.96 7.10 0.14
C HIS A 68 -20.47 6.90 0.23
N LEU A 69 -20.95 5.79 0.80
CA LEU A 69 -22.37 5.60 1.09
C LEU A 69 -22.77 6.12 2.48
N ASP A 70 -21.83 6.26 3.42
CA ASP A 70 -22.15 6.57 4.83
C ASP A 70 -21.57 7.89 5.39
N THR A 71 -20.75 8.65 4.66
CA THR A 71 -19.96 9.72 5.30
C THR A 71 -20.30 11.15 4.85
N VAL A 72 -21.43 11.66 5.34
CA VAL A 72 -21.43 13.00 5.93
C VAL A 72 -20.77 12.87 7.31
N GLY A 73 -19.45 13.00 7.35
CA GLY A 73 -18.69 13.21 8.58
C GLY A 73 -17.88 12.02 9.09
N ASN A 74 -16.64 11.90 8.64
CA ASN A 74 -15.50 11.58 9.50
C ASN A 74 -14.18 11.84 8.75
N GLN A 75 -13.60 13.01 8.98
CA GLN A 75 -12.21 13.28 8.58
C GLN A 75 -11.29 12.45 9.48
N SER A 76 -10.76 11.34 8.99
CA SER A 76 -9.58 10.71 9.58
C SER A 76 -8.33 11.27 8.89
N LEU A 77 -7.79 12.34 9.48
CA LEU A 77 -6.41 12.76 9.24
C LEU A 77 -5.49 11.68 9.81
N TYR A 78 -5.00 10.77 8.96
CA TYR A 78 -3.90 9.90 9.31
C TYR A 78 -2.59 10.64 8.99
N GLU A 79 -2.01 11.31 9.98
CA GLU A 79 -0.61 11.72 9.91
C GLU A 79 0.25 10.48 10.22
N PRO A 80 1.09 9.98 9.29
CA PRO A 80 2.05 8.95 9.64
C PRO A 80 3.11 9.59 10.55
N GLY A 81 3.05 9.27 11.84
CA GLY A 81 4.04 9.68 12.83
C GLY A 81 5.44 9.26 12.40
N THR A 82 6.25 10.25 12.03
CA THR A 82 7.69 10.18 11.73
C THR A 82 8.54 9.85 12.97
N GLU A 83 8.18 8.84 13.75
CA GLU A 83 8.94 8.45 14.94
C GLU A 83 9.09 6.93 15.03
N GLN A 84 10.12 6.40 14.37
CA GLN A 84 11.07 5.44 14.96
C GLN A 84 12.15 4.97 13.96
N MET A 85 12.94 5.93 13.45
CA MET A 85 14.34 5.65 13.12
C MET A 85 15.22 6.30 14.18
N LYS A 86 15.48 5.57 15.27
CA LYS A 86 16.64 5.79 16.12
C LYS A 86 17.42 4.49 16.27
N LEU A 87 18.10 4.13 15.19
CA LEU A 87 19.37 3.42 15.27
C LEU A 87 20.36 4.36 15.96
N TRP A 88 20.72 4.10 17.21
CA TRP A 88 21.96 4.57 17.79
C TRP A 88 22.63 3.37 18.47
N PHE A 89 23.81 3.06 17.95
CA PHE A 89 24.82 2.18 18.53
C PHE A 89 25.14 2.60 19.97
N GLU A 90 25.19 1.63 20.89
CA GLU A 90 26.32 1.30 21.78
C GLU A 90 26.05 0.00 22.54
#